data_AF-R5KB56-F1
#
_entry.id   AF-R5KB56-F1
#
_cell.length_a   1.000
_cell.length_b   1.000
_cell.length_c   1.000
_cell.angle_alpha   90.00
_cell.angle_beta   90.00
_cell.angle_gamma   90.00
#
_symmetry.space_group_name_H-M   'P 1'
#
loop_
_entity.id
_entity.type
_entity.pdbx_description
1 polymer ?
#
loop_
_entity_poly.entity_id
_entity_poly.type
_entity_poly.pdbx_seq_one_letter_code
_entity_poly.pdbx_strand_id
1 'polypeptide(L)'
;MLVTNIISAIGNNNSIYPLIVRDCGIEVPAKIALTYNQNKKESEGIAYLAARERFLDEYATSAVWLGGIPLVGKLCDMFIQKRGLNPKVNLNLFKEEAGIQGIDYNIQKFKDIAPEAVKDLMNAKKNKKLYEKLLAGKFIASTTIPILFMGFILPKMIFASSAKKIDKLREKEAQSKQSASQINFLEKDKFYKNQDVTFTGSWITKAANFTTQNKMAVTDGGYAVGRVTTARNKNEAYDLAFKMTGMMFLNFVAPKWIEKGLNKMTGVELDPLILADKDFVKQIKAGELKLPEADTAESLLKFIDNVKNKDTVFVQYAKKFKKITMLKNGIRDPRAYVDIKNLAKFRNDLEAFQNKASKLDVNDFKSFIKKAKIAKSANILTNVALSSVLLAYALPKAQFAFRKFITGSDLEPGLAPAEKIVDNKT
;
A
#
# COMPACT_ATOMS: atom_id res chain seq x y z
N MET A 1 15.23 19.54 10.37
CA MET A 1 14.58 18.26 10.75
C MET A 1 13.34 17.97 9.93
N LEU A 2 12.46 18.95 9.65
CA LEU A 2 11.22 18.75 8.87
C LEU A 2 11.42 18.04 7.52
N VAL A 3 12.35 18.51 6.68
CA VAL A 3 12.63 17.91 5.36
C VAL A 3 13.13 16.46 5.48
N THR A 4 14.04 16.17 6.41
CA THR A 4 14.52 14.80 6.65
C THR A 4 13.41 13.88 7.18
N ASN A 5 12.51 14.40 8.02
CA ASN A 5 11.35 13.65 8.50
C ASN A 5 10.41 13.30 7.35
N ILE A 6 10.14 14.24 6.44
CA ILE A 6 9.31 14.02 5.26
C ILE A 6 9.97 12.99 4.33
N ILE A 7 11.25 13.14 4.00
CA ILE A 7 11.97 12.20 3.13
C ILE A 7 11.95 10.79 3.72
N SER A 8 12.25 10.62 5.01
CA SER A 8 12.16 9.30 5.65
C SER A 8 10.73 8.76 5.68
N ALA A 9 9.74 9.61 5.97
CA ALA A 9 8.34 9.20 5.94
C ALA A 9 7.89 8.74 4.56
N ILE A 10 8.44 9.30 3.48
CA ILE A 10 8.21 8.86 2.09
C ILE A 10 9.01 7.57 1.78
N GLY A 11 10.23 7.42 2.30
CA GLY A 11 11.02 6.20 2.12
C GLY A 11 10.53 4.99 2.94
N ASN A 12 9.63 5.21 3.89
CA ASN A 12 9.10 4.19 4.77
C ASN A 12 7.81 3.58 4.21
N ASN A 13 7.88 2.34 3.72
CA ASN A 13 6.72 1.60 3.19
C ASN A 13 5.61 1.32 4.22
N ASN A 14 5.86 1.55 5.52
CA ASN A 14 4.86 1.45 6.58
C ASN A 14 4.15 2.79 6.90
N SER A 15 4.48 3.84 6.15
CA SER A 15 3.92 5.19 6.23
C SER A 15 2.80 5.39 5.21
N ILE A 16 1.87 6.30 5.51
CA ILE A 16 0.81 6.71 4.57
C ILE A 16 1.29 7.80 3.59
N TYR A 17 2.42 8.46 3.90
CA TYR A 17 2.96 9.56 3.11
C TYR A 17 3.24 9.22 1.64
N PRO A 18 3.77 8.03 1.30
CA PRO A 18 3.93 7.64 -0.10
C PRO A 18 2.60 7.71 -0.86
N LEU A 19 1.52 7.12 -0.32
CA LEU A 19 0.20 7.15 -0.97
C LEU A 19 -0.33 8.59 -1.16
N ILE A 20 -0.15 9.46 -0.17
CA ILE A 20 -0.66 10.84 -0.25
C ILE A 20 0.16 11.69 -1.24
N VAL A 21 1.48 11.67 -1.12
CA VAL A 21 2.36 12.55 -1.92
C VAL A 21 2.52 12.02 -3.34
N ARG A 22 2.79 10.73 -3.49
CA ARG A 22 3.02 10.09 -4.79
C ARG A 22 1.70 9.91 -5.53
N ASP A 23 0.76 9.16 -4.95
CA ASP A 23 -0.43 8.74 -5.67
C ASP A 23 -1.36 9.96 -5.82
N CYS A 24 -1.85 10.52 -4.71
CA CYS A 24 -2.82 11.63 -4.78
C CYS A 24 -2.23 12.96 -5.28
N GLY A 25 -0.95 13.23 -4.99
CA GLY A 25 -0.31 14.52 -5.23
C GLY A 25 0.39 14.65 -6.58
N ILE A 26 0.93 13.57 -7.14
CA ILE A 26 1.71 13.59 -8.38
C ILE A 26 1.02 12.75 -9.46
N GLU A 27 0.76 11.49 -9.15
CA GLU A 27 0.31 10.50 -10.12
C GLU A 27 -1.10 10.79 -10.64
N VAL A 28 -2.07 10.99 -9.74
CA VAL A 28 -3.46 11.23 -10.11
C VAL A 28 -3.61 12.51 -10.96
N PRO A 29 -3.11 13.70 -10.56
CA PRO A 29 -3.17 14.90 -11.39
C PRO A 29 -2.53 14.73 -12.77
N ALA A 30 -1.34 14.11 -12.83
CA ALA A 30 -0.64 13.87 -14.08
C ALA A 30 -1.44 12.94 -15.02
N LYS A 31 -1.98 11.84 -14.50
CA LYS A 31 -2.84 10.92 -15.28
C LYS A 31 -4.08 11.62 -15.84
N ILE A 32 -4.72 12.48 -15.05
CA ILE A 32 -5.89 13.25 -15.51
C ILE A 32 -5.49 14.20 -16.64
N ALA A 33 -4.44 14.99 -16.46
CA ALA A 33 -3.95 15.93 -17.47
C ALA A 33 -3.51 15.21 -18.76
N LEU A 34 -2.79 14.11 -18.65
CA LEU A 34 -2.36 13.30 -19.79
C LEU A 34 -3.56 12.66 -20.50
N THR A 35 -4.56 12.18 -19.77
CA THR A 35 -5.79 11.62 -20.35
C THR A 35 -6.54 12.70 -21.13
N TYR A 36 -6.71 13.90 -20.58
CA TYR A 36 -7.33 15.03 -21.27
C TYR A 36 -6.57 15.37 -22.56
N ASN A 37 -5.26 15.62 -22.45
CA ASN A 37 -4.43 16.02 -23.58
C ASN A 37 -4.37 14.98 -24.70
N GLN A 38 -4.40 13.69 -24.35
CA GLN A 38 -4.38 12.63 -25.35
C GLN A 38 -5.69 12.59 -26.14
N ASN A 39 -6.83 12.60 -25.45
CA ASN A 39 -8.15 12.57 -26.09
C ASN A 39 -8.44 13.84 -26.90
N LYS A 40 -7.95 15.00 -26.43
CA LYS A 40 -8.16 16.30 -27.08
C LYS A 40 -7.60 16.37 -28.51
N LYS A 41 -6.67 15.48 -28.86
CA LYS A 41 -6.14 15.39 -30.23
C LYS A 41 -7.21 15.05 -31.27
N GLU A 42 -8.25 14.34 -30.87
CA GLU A 42 -9.33 13.88 -31.76
C GLU A 42 -10.69 14.48 -31.36
N SER A 43 -10.96 14.65 -30.06
CA SER A 43 -12.23 15.18 -29.56
C SER A 43 -12.10 15.91 -28.23
N GLU A 44 -12.53 17.18 -28.20
CA GLU A 44 -12.53 17.99 -26.98
C GLU A 44 -13.63 17.56 -26.00
N GLY A 45 -14.79 17.17 -26.51
CA GLY A 45 -15.90 16.66 -25.73
C GLY A 45 -15.56 15.36 -25.02
N ILE A 46 -14.97 14.40 -25.74
CA ILE A 46 -14.48 13.15 -25.16
C ILE A 46 -13.33 13.41 -24.20
N ALA A 47 -12.46 14.37 -24.47
CA ALA A 47 -11.38 14.73 -23.55
C ALA A 47 -11.90 15.16 -22.17
N TYR A 48 -12.94 16.01 -22.12
CA TYR A 48 -13.53 16.44 -20.85
C TYR A 48 -14.20 15.27 -20.12
N LEU A 49 -14.95 14.42 -20.84
CA LEU A 49 -15.59 13.25 -20.24
C LEU A 49 -14.56 12.24 -19.71
N ALA A 50 -13.52 11.92 -20.49
CA ALA A 50 -12.47 10.99 -20.11
C ALA A 50 -11.67 11.51 -18.91
N ALA A 51 -11.34 12.80 -18.88
CA ALA A 51 -10.66 13.43 -17.75
C ALA A 51 -11.51 13.39 -16.47
N ARG A 52 -12.83 13.61 -16.59
CA ARG A 52 -13.78 13.49 -15.47
C ARG A 52 -13.89 12.04 -14.98
N GLU A 53 -14.04 11.08 -15.88
CA GLU A 53 -14.07 9.65 -15.51
C GLU A 53 -12.77 9.28 -14.77
N ARG A 54 -11.60 9.69 -15.29
CA ARG A 54 -10.29 9.46 -14.67
C ARG A 54 -10.19 10.12 -13.29
N PHE A 55 -10.65 11.37 -13.15
CA PHE A 55 -10.64 12.09 -11.88
C PHE A 55 -11.43 11.33 -10.80
N LEU A 56 -12.68 10.97 -11.11
CA LEU A 56 -13.54 10.25 -10.17
C LEU A 56 -12.96 8.88 -9.83
N ASP A 57 -12.43 8.19 -10.83
CA ASP A 57 -11.88 6.86 -10.66
C ASP A 57 -10.65 6.83 -9.74
N GLU A 58 -9.65 7.66 -10.05
CA GLU A 58 -8.37 7.63 -9.35
C GLU A 58 -8.49 8.20 -7.92
N TYR A 59 -9.26 9.27 -7.71
CA TYR A 59 -9.47 9.82 -6.36
C TYR A 59 -10.41 8.97 -5.49
N ALA A 60 -11.48 8.39 -6.04
CA ALA A 60 -12.34 7.50 -5.26
C ALA A 60 -11.62 6.21 -4.88
N THR A 61 -10.82 5.65 -5.78
CA THR A 61 -9.94 4.50 -5.49
C THR A 61 -8.93 4.87 -4.38
N SER A 62 -8.30 6.04 -4.46
CA SER A 62 -7.39 6.54 -3.42
C SER A 62 -8.09 6.73 -2.07
N ALA A 63 -9.33 7.22 -2.06
CA ALA A 63 -10.13 7.37 -0.84
C ALA A 63 -10.46 6.02 -0.18
N VAL A 64 -10.72 4.99 -0.99
CA VAL A 64 -10.94 3.61 -0.47
C VAL A 64 -9.64 3.06 0.13
N TRP A 65 -8.48 3.29 -0.48
CA TRP A 65 -7.19 2.91 0.09
C TRP A 65 -6.89 3.61 1.42
N LEU A 66 -7.07 4.93 1.46
CA LEU A 66 -6.72 5.76 2.62
C LEU A 66 -7.73 5.64 3.77
N GLY A 67 -9.01 5.39 3.47
CA GLY A 67 -10.09 5.42 4.46
C GLY A 67 -10.99 4.18 4.46
N GLY A 68 -11.37 3.69 3.28
CA GLY A 68 -12.28 2.54 3.15
C GLY A 68 -11.73 1.24 3.75
N ILE A 69 -10.52 0.84 3.37
CA ILE A 69 -9.85 -0.36 3.90
C ILE A 69 -9.65 -0.25 5.43
N PRO A 70 -9.08 0.85 5.97
CA PRO A 70 -9.00 1.04 7.42
C PRO A 70 -10.36 0.99 8.12
N LEU A 71 -11.42 1.56 7.54
CA LEU A 71 -12.75 1.55 8.11
C LEU A 71 -13.32 0.14 8.20
N VAL A 72 -13.27 -0.65 7.12
CA VAL A 72 -13.70 -2.05 7.14
C VAL A 72 -12.89 -2.84 8.18
N GLY A 73 -11.57 -2.64 8.21
CA GLY A 73 -10.70 -3.25 9.22
C GLY A 73 -11.13 -2.91 10.65
N LYS A 74 -11.47 -1.64 10.92
CA LYS A 74 -11.94 -1.16 12.23
C LYS A 74 -13.29 -1.76 12.60
N LEU A 75 -14.23 -1.86 11.67
CA LEU A 75 -15.53 -2.50 11.90
C LEU A 75 -15.38 -3.98 12.25
N CYS A 76 -14.50 -4.70 11.53
CA CYS A 76 -14.16 -6.08 11.87
C CYS A 76 -13.49 -6.17 13.25
N ASP A 77 -12.60 -5.24 13.60
CA ASP A 77 -11.96 -5.20 14.92
C ASP A 77 -12.97 -5.00 16.04
N MET A 78 -13.93 -4.08 15.86
CA MET A 78 -15.02 -3.89 16.81
C MET A 78 -15.86 -5.15 16.98
N PHE A 79 -16.14 -5.87 15.89
CA PHE A 79 -16.86 -7.14 15.94
C PHE A 79 -16.08 -8.23 16.70
N ILE A 80 -14.77 -8.35 16.47
CA ILE A 80 -13.92 -9.30 17.18
C ILE A 80 -13.83 -8.96 18.67
N GLN A 81 -13.70 -7.67 19.01
CA GLN A 81 -13.68 -7.18 20.39
C GLN A 81 -14.99 -7.46 21.14
N LYS A 82 -16.14 -7.30 20.48
CA LYS A 82 -17.46 -7.66 21.04
C LYS A 82 -17.57 -9.16 21.39
N ARG A 83 -16.76 -10.02 20.78
CA ARG A 83 -16.65 -11.45 21.12
C ARG A 83 -15.62 -11.76 22.21
N GLY A 84 -15.11 -10.74 22.90
CA GLY A 84 -14.15 -10.88 23.99
C GLY A 84 -12.72 -11.22 23.53
N LEU A 85 -12.41 -11.04 22.25
CA LEU A 85 -11.12 -11.36 21.65
C LEU A 85 -10.41 -10.08 21.21
N ASN A 86 -9.09 -10.01 21.38
CA ASN A 86 -8.32 -8.86 20.94
C ASN A 86 -7.75 -9.10 19.54
N PRO A 87 -8.12 -8.33 18.50
CA PRO A 87 -7.64 -8.54 17.13
C PRO A 87 -6.16 -8.21 16.92
N LYS A 88 -5.47 -7.69 17.95
CA LYS A 88 -4.03 -7.41 17.90
C LYS A 88 -3.14 -8.64 18.09
N VAL A 89 -3.68 -9.76 18.59
CA VAL A 89 -2.91 -11.00 18.76
C VAL A 89 -2.53 -11.56 17.39
N ASN A 90 -1.23 -11.57 17.10
CA ASN A 90 -0.73 -12.00 15.80
C ASN A 90 -0.77 -13.53 15.68
N LEU A 91 -1.34 -14.04 14.59
CA LEU A 91 -1.49 -15.47 14.38
C LEU A 91 -0.16 -16.22 14.19
N ASN A 92 0.91 -15.54 13.80
CA ASN A 92 2.24 -16.15 13.71
C ASN A 92 2.74 -16.66 15.07
N LEU A 93 2.24 -16.10 16.19
CA LEU A 93 2.55 -16.59 17.54
C LEU A 93 2.10 -18.04 17.79
N PHE A 94 1.06 -18.50 17.07
CA PHE A 94 0.59 -19.89 17.15
C PHE A 94 1.41 -20.88 16.33
N LYS A 95 2.28 -20.37 15.45
CA LYS A 95 3.10 -21.14 14.50
C LYS A 95 4.59 -21.05 14.80
N GLU A 96 4.99 -20.30 15.83
CA GLU A 96 6.38 -20.15 16.21
C GLU A 96 6.88 -21.47 16.84
N GLU A 97 7.61 -22.23 16.05
CA GLU A 97 8.14 -23.54 16.42
C GLU A 97 9.47 -23.44 17.19
N ALA A 98 10.19 -22.33 17.08
CA ALA A 98 11.48 -22.15 17.77
C ALA A 98 11.32 -21.97 19.29
N GLY A 99 10.09 -21.71 19.78
CA GLY A 99 9.82 -21.54 21.21
C GLY A 99 10.32 -20.22 21.82
N ILE A 100 10.77 -19.26 21.01
CA ILE A 100 11.45 -18.05 21.47
C ILE A 100 10.51 -16.84 21.60
N GLN A 101 9.36 -16.86 20.90
CA GLN A 101 8.33 -15.83 20.99
C GLN A 101 6.91 -16.35 20.75
N GLY A 102 6.72 -17.67 20.83
CA GLY A 102 5.42 -18.30 20.64
C GLY A 102 4.41 -17.87 21.69
N ILE A 103 3.14 -18.21 21.47
CA ILE A 103 2.06 -17.78 22.36
C ILE A 103 2.29 -18.22 23.81
N ASP A 104 2.79 -19.44 24.01
CA ASP A 104 3.04 -19.99 25.35
C ASP A 104 4.23 -19.37 26.03
N TYR A 105 5.33 -19.19 25.28
CA TYR A 105 6.50 -18.44 25.74
C TYR A 105 6.11 -17.03 26.19
N ASN A 106 5.34 -16.31 25.36
CA ASN A 106 4.92 -14.94 25.67
C ASN A 106 3.95 -14.89 26.87
N ILE A 107 3.04 -15.86 27.01
CA ILE A 107 2.17 -15.94 28.20
C ILE A 107 3.00 -16.10 29.47
N GLN A 108 3.97 -17.01 29.47
CA GLN A 108 4.79 -17.29 30.63
C GLN A 108 5.71 -16.12 30.98
N LYS A 109 6.44 -15.59 29.99
CA LYS A 109 7.43 -14.53 30.18
C LYS A 109 6.80 -13.21 30.64
N PHE A 110 5.63 -12.86 30.13
CA PHE A 110 5.02 -11.55 30.35
C PHE A 110 3.92 -11.55 31.42
N LYS A 111 3.68 -12.68 32.10
CA LYS A 111 2.56 -12.89 33.05
C LYS A 111 2.42 -11.75 34.06
N ASP A 112 3.54 -11.36 34.68
CA ASP A 112 3.53 -10.41 35.79
C ASP A 112 3.78 -8.96 35.34
N ILE A 113 4.34 -8.77 34.14
CA ILE A 113 4.77 -7.46 33.63
C ILE A 113 3.81 -6.85 32.59
N ALA A 114 2.97 -7.66 31.95
CA ALA A 114 1.95 -7.23 31.01
C ALA A 114 0.64 -8.06 31.12
N PRO A 115 -0.02 -8.09 32.31
CA PRO A 115 -1.12 -9.00 32.60
C PRO A 115 -2.32 -8.86 31.65
N GLU A 116 -2.66 -7.64 31.21
CA GLU A 116 -3.74 -7.43 30.24
C GLU A 116 -3.42 -8.06 28.88
N ALA A 117 -2.19 -7.87 28.39
CA ALA A 117 -1.76 -8.43 27.12
C ALA A 117 -1.68 -9.96 27.19
N VAL A 118 -1.30 -10.51 28.35
CA VAL A 118 -1.31 -11.95 28.60
C VAL A 118 -2.74 -12.50 28.66
N LYS A 119 -3.69 -11.78 29.26
CA LYS A 119 -5.12 -12.16 29.22
C LYS A 119 -5.64 -12.25 27.78
N ASP A 120 -5.25 -11.31 26.93
CA ASP A 120 -5.60 -11.35 25.50
C ASP A 120 -5.02 -12.59 24.81
N LEU A 121 -3.75 -12.93 25.07
CA LEU A 121 -3.11 -14.14 24.54
C LEU A 121 -3.81 -15.41 25.03
N MET A 122 -4.13 -15.51 26.32
CA MET A 122 -4.85 -16.65 26.89
C MET A 122 -6.25 -16.81 26.26
N ASN A 123 -6.98 -15.70 26.08
CA ASN A 123 -8.29 -15.71 25.43
C ASN A 123 -8.20 -16.16 23.98
N ALA A 124 -7.20 -15.67 23.23
CA ALA A 124 -6.93 -16.11 21.86
C ALA A 124 -6.54 -17.60 21.82
N LYS A 125 -5.70 -18.07 22.75
CA LYS A 125 -5.28 -19.48 22.87
C LYS A 125 -6.47 -20.40 23.12
N LYS A 126 -7.31 -20.07 24.11
CA LYS A 126 -8.51 -20.83 24.47
C LYS A 126 -9.48 -20.95 23.30
N ASN A 127 -9.56 -19.91 22.46
CA ASN A 127 -10.49 -19.82 21.33
C ASN A 127 -9.80 -19.93 19.96
N LYS A 128 -8.63 -20.60 19.85
CA LYS A 128 -7.76 -20.58 18.67
C LYS A 128 -8.50 -20.71 17.34
N LYS A 129 -9.32 -21.77 17.16
CA LYS A 129 -10.07 -22.01 15.90
C LYS A 129 -11.02 -20.87 15.55
N LEU A 130 -11.74 -20.34 16.54
CA LEU A 130 -12.66 -19.22 16.33
C LEU A 130 -11.89 -17.95 16.00
N TYR A 131 -10.80 -17.70 16.72
CA TYR A 131 -9.96 -16.52 16.54
C TYR A 131 -9.30 -16.49 15.16
N GLU A 132 -8.74 -17.62 14.69
CA GLU A 132 -8.20 -17.77 13.34
C GLU A 132 -9.26 -17.49 12.27
N LYS A 133 -10.46 -18.06 12.42
CA LYS A 133 -11.59 -17.79 11.50
C LYS A 133 -12.00 -16.32 11.48
N LEU A 134 -12.03 -15.66 12.64
CA LEU A 134 -12.40 -14.25 12.76
C LEU A 134 -11.36 -13.33 12.10
N LEU A 135 -10.07 -13.58 12.33
CA LEU A 135 -9.00 -12.79 11.70
C LEU A 135 -8.89 -13.04 10.20
N ALA A 136 -9.10 -14.29 9.76
CA ALA A 136 -9.21 -14.58 8.34
C ALA A 136 -10.43 -13.88 7.72
N GLY A 137 -11.60 -13.94 8.38
CA GLY A 137 -12.80 -13.22 7.97
C GLY A 137 -12.59 -11.71 7.89
N LYS A 138 -11.87 -11.11 8.86
CA LYS A 138 -11.43 -9.72 8.79
C LYS A 138 -10.60 -9.45 7.54
N PHE A 139 -9.59 -10.27 7.27
CA PHE A 139 -8.76 -10.10 6.07
C PHE A 139 -9.61 -10.15 4.80
N ILE A 140 -10.45 -11.18 4.66
CA ILE A 140 -11.35 -11.38 3.53
C ILE A 140 -12.26 -10.17 3.36
N ALA A 141 -12.92 -9.71 4.42
CA ALA A 141 -13.78 -8.53 4.36
C ALA A 141 -13.00 -7.28 3.94
N SER A 142 -11.83 -7.03 4.55
CA SER A 142 -10.96 -5.88 4.27
C SER A 142 -10.27 -5.90 2.90
N THR A 143 -10.43 -6.98 2.14
CA THR A 143 -9.88 -7.13 0.78
C THR A 143 -11.01 -7.24 -0.24
N THR A 144 -11.96 -8.15 -0.03
CA THR A 144 -13.09 -8.39 -0.94
C THR A 144 -14.03 -7.19 -1.06
N ILE A 145 -14.39 -6.52 0.04
CA ILE A 145 -15.28 -5.35 -0.03
C ILE A 145 -14.64 -4.22 -0.86
N PRO A 146 -13.38 -3.81 -0.60
CA PRO A 146 -12.67 -2.87 -1.47
C PRO A 146 -12.55 -3.33 -2.92
N ILE A 147 -12.20 -4.60 -3.18
CA ILE A 147 -12.12 -5.14 -4.55
C ILE A 147 -13.47 -4.99 -5.26
N LEU A 148 -14.56 -5.42 -4.63
CA LEU A 148 -15.90 -5.32 -5.19
C LEU A 148 -16.26 -3.87 -5.48
N PHE A 149 -15.96 -2.97 -4.54
CA PHE A 149 -16.26 -1.56 -4.71
C PHE A 149 -15.42 -0.92 -5.82
N MET A 150 -14.09 -0.95 -5.73
CA MET A 150 -13.18 -0.29 -6.68
C MET A 150 -13.15 -0.96 -8.06
N GLY A 151 -13.24 -2.28 -8.09
CA GLY A 151 -13.14 -3.08 -9.30
C GLY A 151 -14.46 -3.19 -10.06
N PHE A 152 -15.61 -3.23 -9.38
CA PHE A 152 -16.88 -3.57 -10.03
C PHE A 152 -17.97 -2.50 -9.88
N ILE A 153 -18.15 -1.93 -8.68
CA ILE A 153 -19.24 -0.98 -8.41
C ILE A 153 -18.88 0.42 -8.90
N LEU A 154 -17.72 0.94 -8.48
CA LEU A 154 -17.23 2.27 -8.82
C LEU A 154 -17.14 2.51 -10.34
N PRO A 155 -16.53 1.64 -11.18
CA PRO A 155 -16.49 1.85 -12.62
C PRO A 155 -17.90 1.95 -13.21
N LYS A 156 -18.82 1.06 -12.80
CA LYS A 156 -20.21 1.08 -13.27
C LYS A 156 -20.93 2.37 -12.88
N MET A 157 -20.72 2.87 -11.67
CA MET A 157 -21.29 4.16 -11.24
C MET A 157 -20.76 5.32 -12.08
N ILE A 158 -19.45 5.34 -12.36
CA ILE A 158 -18.81 6.36 -13.19
C ILE A 158 -19.34 6.29 -14.63
N PHE A 159 -19.37 5.10 -15.23
CA PHE A 159 -19.87 4.89 -16.59
C PHE A 159 -21.35 5.27 -16.73
N ALA A 160 -22.19 4.89 -15.77
CA ALA A 160 -23.60 5.28 -15.75
C ALA A 160 -23.76 6.80 -15.63
N SER A 161 -22.89 7.46 -14.86
CA SER A 161 -22.89 8.93 -14.78
C SER A 161 -22.51 9.58 -16.11
N SER A 162 -21.56 9.01 -16.85
CA SER A 162 -21.17 9.53 -18.18
C SER A 162 -22.24 9.28 -19.22
N ALA A 163 -22.83 8.07 -19.24
CA ALA A 163 -23.96 7.72 -20.09
C ALA A 163 -25.12 8.71 -19.91
N LYS A 164 -25.54 8.98 -18.67
CA LYS A 164 -26.56 10.00 -18.39
C LYS A 164 -26.22 11.40 -18.92
N LYS A 165 -24.94 11.77 -18.95
CA LYS A 165 -24.52 13.07 -19.49
C LYS A 165 -24.58 13.06 -21.02
N ILE A 166 -24.17 11.97 -21.66
CA ILE A 166 -24.27 11.77 -23.11
C ILE A 166 -25.73 11.73 -23.55
N ASP A 167 -26.61 11.03 -22.84
CA ASP A 167 -28.04 10.94 -23.16
C ASP A 167 -28.72 12.31 -23.05
N LYS A 168 -28.38 13.13 -22.05
CA LYS A 168 -28.85 14.52 -21.97
C LYS A 168 -28.38 15.39 -23.14
N LEU A 169 -27.22 15.10 -23.73
CA LEU A 169 -26.74 15.81 -24.93
C LEU A 169 -27.54 15.33 -26.16
N ARG A 170 -27.77 14.02 -26.29
CA ARG A 170 -28.63 13.45 -27.33
C ARG A 170 -30.06 14.00 -27.27
N GLU A 171 -30.64 14.09 -26.08
CA GLU A 171 -31.98 14.67 -25.88
C GLU A 171 -32.03 16.13 -26.33
N LYS A 172 -30.98 16.91 -26.09
CA LYS A 172 -30.89 18.30 -26.55
C LYS A 172 -30.73 18.41 -28.08
N GLU A 173 -29.94 17.52 -28.70
CA GLU A 173 -29.83 17.43 -30.16
C GLU A 173 -31.13 16.93 -30.82
N ALA A 174 -31.86 16.02 -30.17
CA ALA A 174 -33.15 15.53 -30.64
C ALA A 174 -34.25 16.59 -30.45
N GLN A 175 -34.24 17.33 -29.33
CA GLN A 175 -35.17 18.43 -29.08
C GLN A 175 -34.97 19.61 -30.03
N SER A 176 -33.78 19.80 -30.61
CA SER A 176 -33.55 20.78 -31.69
C SER A 176 -34.04 20.32 -33.07
N LYS A 177 -34.49 19.06 -33.22
CA LYS A 177 -35.00 18.46 -34.47
C LYS A 177 -36.45 17.94 -34.38
N GLN A 178 -37.28 18.55 -33.52
CA GLN A 178 -38.74 18.34 -33.40
C GLN A 178 -39.17 17.17 -32.50
N SER A 179 -40.27 17.41 -31.76
CA SER A 179 -40.70 16.70 -30.55
C SER A 179 -41.41 15.36 -30.77
N ALA A 180 -41.40 14.56 -29.68
CA ALA A 180 -42.32 13.50 -29.27
C ALA A 180 -41.93 12.05 -29.60
N SER A 181 -41.50 11.31 -28.58
CA SER A 181 -42.13 10.04 -28.15
C SER A 181 -41.43 9.45 -26.91
N GLN A 182 -42.17 8.59 -26.23
CA GLN A 182 -42.05 8.23 -24.83
C GLN A 182 -40.81 7.40 -24.43
N ILE A 183 -40.40 7.64 -23.19
CA ILE A 183 -39.38 6.92 -22.43
C ILE A 183 -39.89 5.52 -22.09
N ASN A 184 -39.13 4.48 -22.43
CA ASN A 184 -39.18 3.18 -21.76
C ASN A 184 -37.88 2.95 -20.99
N PHE A 185 -37.98 2.95 -19.66
CA PHE A 185 -36.92 2.56 -18.74
C PHE A 185 -37.13 1.11 -18.33
N LEU A 186 -36.34 0.20 -18.91
CA LEU A 186 -36.10 -1.21 -18.49
C LEU A 186 -34.92 -1.65 -19.37
N GLU A 187 -33.73 -1.99 -18.86
CA GLU A 187 -33.45 -3.10 -17.95
C GLU A 187 -32.44 -2.70 -16.84
N LYS A 188 -32.92 -2.65 -15.59
CA LYS A 188 -32.14 -3.21 -14.48
C LYS A 188 -32.46 -4.69 -14.51
N ASP A 189 -31.47 -5.55 -14.79
CA ASP A 189 -31.31 -6.88 -14.18
C ASP A 189 -30.24 -7.70 -14.88
N LYS A 190 -28.97 -7.44 -14.54
CA LYS A 190 -27.90 -8.48 -14.49
C LYS A 190 -26.91 -8.17 -13.36
N PHE A 191 -27.42 -7.67 -12.24
CA PHE A 191 -26.71 -7.71 -10.97
C PHE A 191 -27.35 -8.86 -10.18
N TYR A 192 -26.56 -9.75 -9.60
CA TYR A 192 -26.99 -11.02 -8.97
C TYR A 192 -27.21 -12.22 -9.90
N LYS A 193 -26.15 -12.68 -10.56
CA LYS A 193 -25.93 -14.12 -10.84
C LYS A 193 -24.46 -14.35 -11.17
N ASN A 194 -23.65 -14.30 -10.11
CA ASN A 194 -22.36 -14.99 -9.98
C ASN A 194 -22.02 -14.95 -8.48
N GLN A 195 -22.88 -15.58 -7.68
CA GLN A 195 -22.46 -16.13 -6.41
C GLN A 195 -21.79 -17.45 -6.74
N ASP A 196 -20.47 -17.46 -6.66
CA ASP A 196 -19.64 -18.54 -6.12
C ASP A 196 -18.20 -18.33 -6.58
N VAL A 197 -17.57 -17.30 -6.02
CA VAL A 197 -16.12 -17.36 -5.84
C VAL A 197 -15.89 -18.18 -4.58
N THR A 198 -16.02 -19.50 -4.69
CA THR A 198 -15.68 -20.43 -3.62
C THR A 198 -14.18 -20.46 -3.43
N PHE A 199 -13.68 -19.59 -2.55
CA PHE A 199 -12.33 -19.72 -2.07
C PHE A 199 -12.24 -20.92 -1.10
N THR A 200 -11.65 -22.01 -1.59
CA THR A 200 -11.47 -23.30 -0.90
C THR A 200 -10.67 -23.16 0.40
N GLY A 201 -11.15 -23.74 1.51
CA GLY A 201 -10.72 -23.53 2.92
C GLY A 201 -9.22 -23.53 3.28
N SER A 202 -8.30 -23.95 2.41
CA SER A 202 -6.83 -23.81 2.59
C SER A 202 -6.34 -22.35 2.52
N TRP A 203 -7.06 -21.48 1.80
CA TRP A 203 -6.71 -20.06 1.70
C TRP A 203 -6.88 -19.31 3.01
N ILE A 204 -7.88 -19.67 3.84
CA ILE A 204 -8.26 -18.95 5.07
C ILE A 204 -7.07 -18.85 6.01
N THR A 205 -6.36 -19.96 6.20
CA THR A 205 -5.20 -20.08 7.09
C THR A 205 -3.95 -19.40 6.52
N LYS A 206 -3.78 -19.35 5.18
CA LYS A 206 -2.69 -18.61 4.51
C LYS A 206 -2.95 -17.10 4.55
N ALA A 207 -4.17 -16.69 4.22
CA ALA A 207 -4.66 -15.33 4.16
C ALA A 207 -4.59 -14.60 5.51
N ALA A 208 -4.87 -15.31 6.61
CA ALA A 208 -4.75 -14.78 7.96
C ALA A 208 -3.31 -14.40 8.35
N ASN A 209 -2.30 -14.94 7.64
CA ASN A 209 -0.87 -14.68 7.88
C ASN A 209 -0.21 -13.87 6.76
N PHE A 210 -0.98 -13.29 5.85
CA PHE A 210 -0.42 -12.46 4.80
C PHE A 210 0.28 -11.22 5.38
N THR A 211 1.49 -10.98 4.88
CA THR A 211 2.20 -9.71 5.08
C THR A 211 1.40 -8.59 4.43
N THR A 212 1.60 -7.35 4.88
CA THR A 212 0.96 -6.16 4.27
C THR A 212 1.14 -6.12 2.75
N GLN A 213 2.33 -6.49 2.25
CA GLN A 213 2.60 -6.56 0.81
C GLN A 213 1.73 -7.59 0.09
N ASN A 214 1.57 -8.79 0.65
CA ASN A 214 0.69 -9.82 0.07
C ASN A 214 -0.77 -9.37 0.06
N LYS A 215 -1.21 -8.67 1.13
CA LYS A 215 -2.58 -8.10 1.18
C LYS A 215 -2.79 -7.07 0.07
N MET A 216 -1.83 -6.16 -0.12
CA MET A 216 -1.89 -5.16 -1.19
C MET A 216 -1.91 -5.81 -2.57
N ALA A 217 -1.02 -6.77 -2.83
CA ALA A 217 -0.96 -7.47 -4.12
C ALA A 217 -2.26 -8.22 -4.45
N VAL A 218 -2.90 -8.85 -3.47
CA VAL A 218 -4.19 -9.54 -3.67
C VAL A 218 -5.32 -8.54 -3.92
N THR A 219 -5.37 -7.44 -3.17
CA THR A 219 -6.35 -6.37 -3.40
C THR A 219 -6.18 -5.76 -4.79
N ASP A 220 -4.94 -5.44 -5.20
CA ASP A 220 -4.64 -4.86 -6.52
C ASP A 220 -4.92 -5.83 -7.66
N GLY A 221 -4.60 -7.12 -7.49
CA GLY A 221 -4.92 -8.16 -8.46
C GLY A 221 -6.42 -8.36 -8.65
N GLY A 222 -7.19 -8.42 -7.55
CA GLY A 222 -8.65 -8.51 -7.63
C GLY A 222 -9.30 -7.25 -8.21
N TYR A 223 -8.78 -6.08 -7.84
CA TYR A 223 -9.15 -4.79 -8.43
C TYR A 223 -8.90 -4.80 -9.94
N ALA A 224 -7.73 -5.24 -10.41
CA ALA A 224 -7.39 -5.35 -11.83
C ALA A 224 -8.38 -6.22 -12.60
N VAL A 225 -8.71 -7.40 -12.08
CA VAL A 225 -9.71 -8.29 -12.68
C VAL A 225 -11.06 -7.60 -12.77
N GLY A 226 -11.51 -6.93 -11.71
CA GLY A 226 -12.75 -6.15 -11.73
C GLY A 226 -12.76 -5.09 -12.83
N ARG A 227 -11.67 -4.33 -12.97
CA ARG A 227 -11.57 -3.27 -13.99
C ARG A 227 -11.65 -3.81 -15.41
N VAL A 228 -10.93 -4.88 -15.70
CA VAL A 228 -10.95 -5.49 -17.04
C VAL A 228 -12.32 -6.09 -17.35
N THR A 229 -12.94 -6.76 -16.37
CA THR A 229 -14.26 -7.42 -16.56
C THR A 229 -15.43 -6.44 -16.63
N THR A 230 -15.29 -5.22 -16.11
CA THR A 230 -16.33 -4.19 -16.18
C THR A 230 -16.16 -3.21 -17.34
N ALA A 231 -15.16 -3.39 -18.20
CA ALA A 231 -14.97 -2.61 -19.41
C ALA A 231 -16.23 -2.62 -20.30
N ARG A 232 -16.52 -1.49 -20.96
CA ARG A 232 -17.71 -1.32 -21.80
C ARG A 232 -17.58 -2.05 -23.14
N ASN A 233 -16.36 -2.26 -23.62
CA ASN A 233 -16.08 -2.98 -24.85
C ASN A 233 -14.70 -3.67 -24.82
N LYS A 234 -14.43 -4.51 -25.83
CA LYS A 234 -13.19 -5.31 -25.92
C LYS A 234 -11.93 -4.44 -25.95
N ASN A 235 -11.96 -3.31 -26.65
CA ASN A 235 -10.81 -2.42 -26.77
C ASN A 235 -10.51 -1.72 -25.44
N GLU A 236 -11.54 -1.31 -24.70
CA GLU A 236 -11.39 -0.80 -23.34
C GLU A 236 -10.87 -1.89 -22.39
N ALA A 237 -11.31 -3.15 -22.55
CA ALA A 237 -10.81 -4.26 -21.75
C ALA A 237 -9.30 -4.49 -21.97
N TYR A 238 -8.83 -4.46 -23.23
CA TYR A 238 -7.40 -4.59 -23.53
C TYR A 238 -6.58 -3.39 -23.02
N ASP A 239 -7.06 -2.16 -23.22
CA ASP A 239 -6.41 -0.93 -22.73
C ASP A 239 -6.28 -0.95 -21.20
N LEU A 240 -7.35 -1.35 -20.49
CA LEU A 240 -7.34 -1.51 -19.05
C LEU A 240 -6.43 -2.66 -18.61
N ALA A 241 -6.44 -3.81 -19.28
CA ALA A 241 -5.57 -4.94 -18.94
C ALA A 241 -4.09 -4.58 -19.05
N PHE A 242 -3.70 -3.85 -20.09
CA PHE A 242 -2.35 -3.32 -20.25
C PHE A 242 -1.98 -2.38 -19.09
N LYS A 243 -2.83 -1.40 -18.81
CA LYS A 243 -2.63 -0.45 -17.70
C LYS A 243 -2.47 -1.17 -16.36
N MET A 244 -3.39 -2.08 -16.04
CA MET A 244 -3.40 -2.81 -14.77
C MET A 244 -2.15 -3.69 -14.61
N THR A 245 -1.75 -4.40 -15.66
CA THR A 245 -0.55 -5.24 -15.65
C THR A 245 0.71 -4.39 -15.43
N GLY A 246 0.81 -3.25 -16.13
CA GLY A 246 1.89 -2.29 -15.95
C GLY A 246 1.96 -1.73 -14.53
N MET A 247 0.82 -1.35 -13.94
CA MET A 247 0.77 -0.89 -12.55
C MET A 247 1.21 -1.99 -11.57
N MET A 248 0.76 -3.23 -11.75
CA MET A 248 1.19 -4.34 -10.90
C MET A 248 2.70 -4.58 -10.99
N PHE A 249 3.27 -4.55 -12.19
CA PHE A 249 4.71 -4.68 -12.37
C PHE A 249 5.47 -3.54 -11.68
N LEU A 250 5.04 -2.28 -11.89
CA LEU A 250 5.68 -1.10 -11.33
C LEU A 250 5.52 -0.97 -9.81
N ASN A 251 4.48 -1.54 -9.21
CA ASN A 251 4.27 -1.50 -7.76
C ASN A 251 4.92 -2.68 -7.00
N PHE A 252 5.04 -3.87 -7.61
CA PHE A 252 5.47 -5.07 -6.88
C PHE A 252 6.81 -5.67 -7.35
N VAL A 253 7.23 -5.39 -8.59
CA VAL A 253 8.43 -5.97 -9.20
C VAL A 253 9.52 -4.90 -9.36
N ALA A 254 9.23 -3.83 -10.12
CA ALA A 254 10.20 -2.78 -10.42
C ALA A 254 10.86 -2.14 -9.20
N PRO A 255 10.16 -1.87 -8.07
CA PRO A 255 10.79 -1.24 -6.92
C PRO A 255 11.90 -2.09 -6.32
N LYS A 256 11.77 -3.42 -6.34
CA LYS A 256 12.82 -4.34 -5.85
C LYS A 256 14.08 -4.24 -6.70
N TRP A 257 13.93 -4.06 -8.02
CA TRP A 257 15.05 -3.91 -8.94
C TRP A 257 15.70 -2.54 -8.81
N ILE A 258 14.91 -1.47 -8.73
CA ILE A 258 15.37 -0.10 -8.52
C ILE A 258 16.12 0.00 -7.19
N GLU A 259 15.57 -0.53 -6.10
CA GLU A 259 16.21 -0.54 -4.79
C GLU A 259 17.54 -1.30 -4.81
N LYS A 260 17.57 -2.49 -5.44
CA LYS A 260 18.81 -3.27 -5.58
C LYS A 260 19.88 -2.50 -6.36
N GLY A 261 19.50 -1.81 -7.44
CA GLY A 261 20.40 -0.97 -8.24
C GLY A 261 20.94 0.24 -7.45
N LEU A 262 20.04 1.02 -6.84
CA LEU A 262 20.39 2.23 -6.08
C LEU A 262 21.23 1.91 -4.83
N ASN A 263 20.97 0.80 -4.15
CA ASN A 263 21.73 0.40 -2.97
C ASN A 263 23.15 -0.06 -3.33
N LYS A 264 23.33 -0.72 -4.49
CA LYS A 264 24.66 -1.09 -5.01
C LYS A 264 25.53 0.15 -5.29
N MET A 265 24.91 1.28 -5.65
CA MET A 265 25.63 2.51 -5.97
C MET A 265 26.05 3.34 -4.75
N THR A 266 25.30 3.30 -3.64
CA THR A 266 25.54 4.21 -2.51
C THR A 266 26.09 3.58 -1.24
N GLY A 267 25.95 2.25 -1.05
CA GLY A 267 26.58 1.53 0.07
C GLY A 267 26.13 1.94 1.49
N VAL A 268 25.01 2.66 1.61
CA VAL A 268 24.44 3.15 2.90
C VAL A 268 23.02 2.62 3.08
N GLU A 269 22.84 1.75 4.08
CA GLU A 269 21.54 1.11 4.35
C GLU A 269 20.68 1.86 5.39
N LEU A 270 21.30 2.65 6.27
CA LEU A 270 20.61 3.37 7.35
C LEU A 270 19.69 4.49 6.84
N ASP A 271 18.56 4.66 7.54
CA ASP A 271 17.57 5.71 7.23
C ASP A 271 18.12 7.13 7.54
N PRO A 272 17.79 8.17 6.72
CA PRO A 272 18.27 9.53 6.94
C PRO A 272 17.90 10.15 8.29
N LEU A 273 16.82 9.69 8.94
CA LEU A 273 16.46 10.12 10.29
C LEU A 273 17.49 9.68 11.31
N ILE A 274 17.93 8.41 11.26
CA ILE A 274 18.97 7.89 12.14
C ILE A 274 20.25 8.71 11.93
N LEU A 275 20.62 8.91 10.67
CA LEU A 275 21.82 9.67 10.29
C LEU A 275 21.76 11.16 10.68
N ALA A 276 20.58 11.71 10.93
CA ALA A 276 20.37 13.08 11.37
C ALA A 276 20.28 13.22 12.90
N ASP A 277 20.26 12.11 13.63
CA ASP A 277 20.10 12.08 15.07
C ASP A 277 21.44 12.35 15.76
N LYS A 278 21.46 13.41 16.58
CA LYS A 278 22.67 13.84 17.29
C LYS A 278 23.12 12.82 18.33
N ASP A 279 22.17 12.14 18.99
CA ASP A 279 22.50 11.14 20.01
C ASP A 279 23.12 9.90 19.37
N PHE A 280 22.53 9.42 18.28
CA PHE A 280 23.13 8.35 17.46
C PHE A 280 24.54 8.70 16.98
N VAL A 281 24.72 9.89 16.38
CA VAL A 281 26.04 10.33 15.89
C VAL A 281 27.06 10.42 17.02
N LYS A 282 26.64 10.87 18.22
CA LYS A 282 27.49 10.93 19.41
C LYS A 282 27.89 9.52 19.88
N GLN A 283 26.93 8.61 20.01
CA GLN A 283 27.17 7.23 20.46
C GLN A 283 28.08 6.47 19.49
N ILE A 284 27.90 6.63 18.17
CA ILE A 284 28.80 6.02 17.20
C ILE A 284 30.21 6.57 17.32
N LYS A 285 30.37 7.90 17.45
CA LYS A 285 31.69 8.52 17.59
C LYS A 285 32.42 8.03 18.85
N ALA A 286 31.68 7.79 19.93
CA ALA A 286 32.22 7.29 21.18
C ALA A 286 32.41 5.76 21.21
N GLY A 287 31.90 5.02 20.21
CA GLY A 287 31.88 3.55 20.23
C GLY A 287 30.89 2.96 21.22
N GLU A 288 29.94 3.76 21.73
CA GLU A 288 29.03 3.42 22.83
C GLU A 288 27.63 2.99 22.34
N LEU A 289 27.44 2.78 21.04
CA LEU A 289 26.15 2.37 20.48
C LEU A 289 25.75 1.01 21.05
N LYS A 290 24.66 0.99 21.84
CA LYS A 290 24.13 -0.24 22.42
C LYS A 290 23.30 -1.01 21.39
N LEU A 291 23.78 -2.18 21.00
CA LEU A 291 23.13 -3.12 20.10
C LEU A 291 22.92 -4.48 20.77
N PRO A 292 21.98 -5.31 20.28
CA PRO A 292 21.94 -6.73 20.59
C PRO A 292 23.28 -7.41 20.24
N GLU A 293 23.74 -8.29 21.12
CA GLU A 293 25.05 -8.95 21.02
C GLU A 293 25.18 -9.77 19.73
N ALA A 294 24.11 -10.42 19.29
CA ALA A 294 24.05 -11.22 18.07
C ALA A 294 22.76 -10.96 17.29
N ASP A 295 22.73 -11.41 16.04
CA ASP A 295 21.56 -11.35 15.17
C ASP A 295 20.61 -12.56 15.31
N THR A 296 20.82 -13.37 16.36
CA THR A 296 19.96 -14.50 16.72
C THR A 296 18.66 -14.03 17.36
N ALA A 297 17.59 -14.82 17.19
CA ALA A 297 16.28 -14.52 17.75
C ALA A 297 16.32 -14.26 19.27
N GLU A 298 17.05 -15.09 20.01
CA GLU A 298 17.19 -14.98 21.46
C GLU A 298 17.85 -13.66 21.88
N SER A 299 18.98 -13.32 21.24
CA SER A 299 19.73 -12.08 21.56
C SER A 299 18.88 -10.85 21.27
N LEU A 300 18.26 -10.81 20.09
CA LEU A 300 17.39 -9.72 19.67
C LEU A 300 16.20 -9.54 20.62
N LEU A 301 15.49 -10.62 20.95
CA LEU A 301 14.31 -10.57 21.81
C LEU A 301 14.66 -10.24 23.25
N LYS A 302 15.74 -10.82 23.80
CA LYS A 302 16.25 -10.50 25.14
C LYS A 302 16.62 -9.02 25.25
N PHE A 303 17.23 -8.46 24.20
CA PHE A 303 17.60 -7.05 24.18
C PHE A 303 16.38 -6.13 24.21
N ILE A 304 15.36 -6.37 23.37
CA ILE A 304 14.17 -5.51 23.28
C ILE A 304 13.18 -5.73 24.44
N ASP A 305 13.18 -6.91 25.06
CA ASP A 305 12.33 -7.21 26.21
C ASP A 305 12.90 -6.61 27.52
N ASN A 306 14.16 -6.21 27.53
CA ASN A 306 14.76 -5.49 28.64
C ASN A 306 14.33 -4.02 28.64
N VAL A 307 13.49 -3.63 29.60
CA VAL A 307 12.95 -2.26 29.73
C VAL A 307 14.05 -1.21 29.90
N LYS A 308 15.23 -1.57 30.42
CA LYS A 308 16.38 -0.65 30.50
C LYS A 308 16.89 -0.22 29.12
N ASN A 309 16.63 -1.03 28.09
CA ASN A 309 17.02 -0.75 26.71
C ASN A 309 15.97 0.05 25.93
N LYS A 310 14.81 0.38 26.52
CA LYS A 310 13.68 1.03 25.82
C LYS A 310 14.07 2.34 25.12
N ASP A 311 15.04 3.06 25.69
CA ASP A 311 15.51 4.36 25.22
C ASP A 311 16.79 4.25 24.37
N THR A 312 17.29 3.05 24.10
CA THR A 312 18.41 2.86 23.17
C THR A 312 17.99 3.24 21.75
N VAL A 313 18.95 3.76 20.96
CA VAL A 313 18.75 4.07 19.54
C VAL A 313 18.11 2.89 18.81
N PHE A 314 18.62 1.67 19.04
CA PHE A 314 18.10 0.46 18.41
C PHE A 314 16.59 0.28 18.66
N VAL A 315 16.14 0.32 19.92
CA VAL A 315 14.73 0.11 20.27
C VAL A 315 13.84 1.26 19.80
N GLN A 316 14.31 2.51 19.95
CA GLN A 316 13.56 3.69 19.52
C GLN A 316 13.28 3.66 18.01
N TYR A 317 14.29 3.38 17.19
CA TYR A 317 14.13 3.32 15.73
C TYR A 317 13.45 2.04 15.26
N ALA A 318 13.68 0.89 15.90
CA ALA A 318 12.92 -0.32 15.62
C ALA A 318 11.42 -0.09 15.84
N LYS A 319 11.03 0.61 16.92
CA LYS A 319 9.65 1.02 17.18
C LYS A 319 9.16 2.03 16.14
N LYS A 320 9.94 3.08 15.85
CA LYS A 320 9.57 4.15 14.91
C LYS A 320 9.32 3.63 13.50
N PHE A 321 10.12 2.67 13.04
CA PHE A 321 9.96 2.01 11.75
C PHE A 321 9.01 0.80 11.78
N LYS A 322 8.28 0.61 12.90
CA LYS A 322 7.29 -0.47 13.11
C LYS A 322 7.87 -1.88 12.93
N LYS A 323 9.17 -2.08 13.21
CA LYS A 323 9.81 -3.41 13.26
C LYS A 323 9.44 -4.17 14.53
N ILE A 324 9.16 -3.44 15.61
CA ILE A 324 8.66 -3.96 16.88
C ILE A 324 7.45 -3.13 17.34
N THR A 325 6.60 -3.73 18.17
CA THR A 325 5.49 -3.04 18.83
C THR A 325 5.75 -3.03 20.33
N MET A 326 5.59 -1.86 20.96
CA MET A 326 5.84 -1.67 22.38
C MET A 326 4.56 -1.18 23.07
N LEU A 327 4.32 -1.66 24.28
CA LEU A 327 3.35 -1.11 25.22
C LEU A 327 3.80 0.28 25.70
N LYS A 328 2.87 1.05 26.30
CA LYS A 328 3.14 2.41 26.80
C LYS A 328 4.24 2.44 27.87
N ASN A 329 4.34 1.38 28.67
CA ASN A 329 5.34 1.23 29.73
C ASN A 329 6.74 0.83 29.21
N GLY A 330 6.94 0.72 27.89
CA GLY A 330 8.23 0.39 27.30
C GLY A 330 8.56 -1.11 27.27
N ILE A 331 7.59 -1.97 27.56
CA ILE A 331 7.69 -3.42 27.37
C ILE A 331 7.29 -3.75 25.93
N ARG A 332 7.91 -4.76 25.30
CA ARG A 332 7.43 -5.30 24.02
C ARG A 332 6.00 -5.78 24.15
N ASP A 333 5.13 -5.44 23.20
CA ASP A 333 3.76 -5.96 23.19
C ASP A 333 3.79 -7.46 22.85
N PRO A 334 3.48 -8.37 23.81
CA PRO A 334 3.59 -9.80 23.59
C PRO A 334 2.51 -10.36 22.64
N ARG A 335 1.53 -9.53 22.27
CA ARG A 335 0.50 -9.83 21.27
C ARG A 335 1.03 -9.68 19.85
N ALA A 336 2.11 -8.90 19.66
CA ALA A 336 2.72 -8.69 18.35
C ALA A 336 3.83 -9.71 18.09
N TYR A 337 3.87 -10.22 16.86
CA TYR A 337 4.96 -11.05 16.37
C TYR A 337 6.12 -10.17 15.88
N VAL A 338 7.35 -10.51 16.26
CA VAL A 338 8.55 -9.83 15.78
C VAL A 338 9.13 -10.61 14.59
N ASP A 339 9.27 -9.93 13.46
CA ASP A 339 10.00 -10.47 12.31
C ASP A 339 11.51 -10.44 12.63
N ILE A 340 12.01 -11.58 13.13
CA ILE A 340 13.41 -11.73 13.55
C ILE A 340 14.37 -11.42 12.41
N LYS A 341 14.07 -11.84 11.17
CA LYS A 341 14.96 -11.61 10.02
C LYS A 341 15.07 -10.11 9.71
N ASN A 342 13.95 -9.41 9.75
CA ASN A 342 13.92 -7.97 9.53
C ASN A 342 14.63 -7.19 10.65
N LEU A 343 14.46 -7.62 11.91
CA LEU A 343 15.11 -7.02 13.07
C LEU A 343 16.63 -7.30 13.09
N ALA A 344 17.03 -8.52 12.75
CA ALA A 344 18.42 -8.94 12.56
C ALA A 344 19.11 -8.10 11.50
N LYS A 345 18.48 -7.94 10.32
CA LYS A 345 18.99 -7.07 9.27
C LYS A 345 19.21 -5.64 9.80
N PHE A 346 18.23 -5.08 10.51
CA PHE A 346 18.35 -3.73 11.06
C PHE A 346 19.50 -3.59 12.07
N ARG A 347 19.72 -4.60 12.92
CA ARG A 347 20.86 -4.67 13.85
C ARG A 347 22.19 -4.69 13.08
N ASN A 348 22.29 -5.55 12.06
CA ASN A 348 23.50 -5.69 11.25
C ASN A 348 23.81 -4.41 10.44
N ASP A 349 22.78 -3.70 9.94
CA ASP A 349 22.96 -2.42 9.24
C ASP A 349 23.57 -1.34 10.16
N LEU A 350 23.15 -1.30 11.43
CA LEU A 350 23.69 -0.38 12.44
C LEU A 350 25.13 -0.74 12.83
N GLU A 351 25.38 -2.03 13.07
CA GLU A 351 26.72 -2.54 13.40
C GLU A 351 27.71 -2.29 12.25
N ALA A 352 27.32 -2.60 11.01
CA ALA A 352 28.16 -2.34 9.84
C ALA A 352 28.48 -0.85 9.67
N PHE A 353 27.53 0.03 10.00
CA PHE A 353 27.75 1.47 9.96
C PHE A 353 28.71 1.93 11.07
N GLN A 354 28.55 1.43 12.30
CA GLN A 354 29.47 1.70 13.42
C GLN A 354 30.89 1.22 13.12
N ASN A 355 31.04 0.03 12.53
CA ASN A 355 32.33 -0.54 12.15
C ASN A 355 33.04 0.25 11.04
N LYS A 356 32.27 0.87 10.13
CA LYS A 356 32.84 1.80 9.13
C LYS A 356 33.23 3.12 9.77
N ALA A 357 32.37 3.67 10.64
CA ALA A 357 32.56 4.97 11.26
C ALA A 357 33.71 5.02 12.28
N SER A 358 33.91 3.95 13.05
CA SER A 358 34.97 3.85 14.08
C SER A 358 36.39 3.87 13.52
N LYS A 359 36.56 3.63 12.21
CA LYS A 359 37.86 3.65 11.52
C LYS A 359 38.22 5.02 10.97
N LEU A 360 37.35 6.02 11.13
CA LEU A 360 37.52 7.35 10.55
C LEU A 360 38.02 8.34 11.60
N ASP A 361 38.83 9.29 11.18
CA ASP A 361 39.18 10.44 12.02
C ASP A 361 37.98 11.40 12.20
N VAL A 362 38.16 12.45 13.00
CA VAL A 362 37.07 13.38 13.35
C VAL A 362 36.52 14.15 12.14
N ASN A 363 37.38 14.54 11.19
CA ASN A 363 36.98 15.32 10.01
C ASN A 363 36.31 14.42 8.97
N ASP A 364 36.88 13.23 8.75
CA ASP A 364 36.35 12.19 7.88
C ASP A 364 35.03 11.64 8.40
N PHE A 365 34.87 11.48 9.72
CA PHE A 365 33.61 11.06 10.33
C PHE A 365 32.48 12.05 10.04
N LYS A 366 32.70 13.36 10.23
CA LYS A 366 31.69 14.39 9.92
C LYS A 366 31.32 14.38 8.43
N SER A 367 32.33 14.27 7.56
CA SER A 367 32.14 14.18 6.10
C SER A 367 31.36 12.92 5.72
N PHE A 368 31.69 11.78 6.34
CA PHE A 368 31.04 10.49 6.13
C PHE A 368 29.56 10.52 6.52
N ILE A 369 29.21 11.00 7.72
CA ILE A 369 27.81 11.14 8.14
C ILE A 369 27.03 12.04 7.16
N LYS A 370 27.63 13.18 6.76
CA LYS A 370 26.99 14.12 5.82
C LYS A 370 26.77 13.47 4.45
N LYS A 371 27.79 12.82 3.88
CA LYS A 371 27.69 12.11 2.59
C LYS A 371 26.69 10.96 2.65
N ALA A 372 26.70 10.16 3.71
CA ALA A 372 25.76 9.06 3.90
C ALA A 372 24.32 9.54 3.97
N LYS A 373 24.06 10.62 4.73
CA LYS A 373 22.73 11.23 4.82
C LYS A 373 22.26 11.74 3.46
N ILE A 374 23.12 12.46 2.72
CA ILE A 374 22.79 12.99 1.39
C ILE A 374 22.51 11.84 0.43
N ALA A 375 23.40 10.84 0.36
CA ALA A 375 23.27 9.69 -0.53
C ALA A 375 21.98 8.91 -0.26
N LYS A 376 21.64 8.65 1.00
CA LYS A 376 20.39 7.97 1.34
C LYS A 376 19.16 8.81 1.03
N SER A 377 19.19 10.09 1.35
CA SER A 377 18.09 11.01 1.04
C SER A 377 17.87 11.11 -0.47
N ALA A 378 18.95 11.20 -1.24
CA ALA A 378 18.93 11.17 -2.70
C ALA A 378 18.36 9.85 -3.21
N ASN A 379 18.79 8.70 -2.69
CA ASN A 379 18.23 7.40 -3.10
C ASN A 379 16.72 7.29 -2.87
N ILE A 380 16.22 7.76 -1.72
CA ILE A 380 14.77 7.76 -1.45
C ILE A 380 14.05 8.68 -2.42
N LEU A 381 14.54 9.91 -2.60
CA LEU A 381 13.94 10.88 -3.53
C LEU A 381 13.99 10.38 -4.97
N THR A 382 15.09 9.78 -5.40
CA THR A 382 15.26 9.18 -6.74
C THR A 382 14.33 8.01 -6.91
N ASN A 383 14.19 7.12 -5.92
CA ASN A 383 13.25 6.00 -6.01
C ASN A 383 11.80 6.50 -6.15
N VAL A 384 11.42 7.51 -5.36
CA VAL A 384 10.09 8.13 -5.43
C VAL A 384 9.90 8.82 -6.78
N ALA A 385 10.86 9.64 -7.22
CA ALA A 385 10.79 10.35 -8.48
C ALA A 385 10.72 9.38 -9.66
N LEU A 386 11.56 8.35 -9.71
CA LEU A 386 11.53 7.32 -10.75
C LEU A 386 10.21 6.57 -10.73
N SER A 387 9.75 6.13 -9.56
CA SER A 387 8.46 5.43 -9.44
C SER A 387 7.30 6.32 -9.89
N SER A 388 7.28 7.59 -9.47
CA SER A 388 6.31 8.59 -9.91
C SER A 388 6.35 8.79 -11.42
N VAL A 389 7.52 9.00 -12.02
CA VAL A 389 7.65 9.20 -13.47
C VAL A 389 7.19 7.96 -14.23
N LEU A 390 7.55 6.78 -13.77
CA LEU A 390 7.15 5.52 -14.39
C LEU A 390 5.63 5.34 -14.35
N LEU A 391 4.98 5.56 -13.20
CA LEU A 391 3.54 5.38 -13.03
C LEU A 391 2.70 6.53 -13.62
N ALA A 392 3.16 7.77 -13.46
CA ALA A 392 2.41 8.98 -13.80
C ALA A 392 2.60 9.42 -15.25
N TYR A 393 3.70 9.05 -15.90
CA TYR A 393 4.03 9.50 -17.26
C TYR A 393 4.33 8.34 -18.20
N ALA A 394 5.32 7.49 -17.89
CA ALA A 394 5.78 6.46 -18.82
C ALA A 394 4.71 5.41 -19.10
N LEU A 395 4.06 4.88 -18.05
CA LEU A 395 2.99 3.90 -18.20
C LEU A 395 1.78 4.47 -18.95
N PRO A 396 1.24 5.66 -18.62
CA PRO A 396 0.18 6.28 -19.42
C PRO A 396 0.56 6.48 -20.88
N LYS A 397 1.78 6.93 -21.18
CA LYS A 397 2.24 7.08 -22.57
C LYS A 397 2.34 5.75 -23.30
N ALA A 398 2.86 4.71 -22.65
CA ALA A 398 2.89 3.36 -23.20
C ALA A 398 1.47 2.83 -23.43
N GLN A 399 0.55 3.08 -22.49
CA GLN A 399 -0.87 2.74 -22.64
C GLN A 399 -1.49 3.45 -23.84
N PHE A 400 -1.25 4.76 -24.02
CA PHE A 400 -1.79 5.49 -25.17
C PHE A 400 -1.23 5.01 -26.51
N ALA A 401 0.05 4.65 -26.56
CA ALA A 401 0.66 4.05 -27.74
C ALA A 401 0.03 2.68 -28.05
N PHE A 402 -0.14 1.84 -27.02
CA PHE A 402 -0.82 0.55 -27.14
C PHE A 402 -2.26 0.71 -27.60
N ARG A 403 -3.00 1.66 -27.02
CA ARG A 403 -4.37 2.01 -27.44
C ARG A 403 -4.42 2.34 -28.92
N LYS A 404 -3.60 3.30 -29.37
CA LYS A 404 -3.56 3.71 -30.77
C LYS A 404 -3.24 2.54 -31.69
N PHE A 405 -2.36 1.64 -31.24
CA PHE A 405 -2.05 0.41 -31.98
C PHE A 405 -3.25 -0.53 -32.10
N ILE A 406 -4.06 -0.73 -31.05
CA ILE A 406 -5.20 -1.66 -31.08
C ILE A 406 -6.51 -1.03 -31.62
N THR A 407 -6.68 0.29 -31.54
CA THR A 407 -7.93 0.97 -31.94
C THR A 407 -7.79 1.85 -33.18
N GLY A 408 -6.56 2.24 -33.53
CA GLY A 408 -6.31 3.28 -34.54
C GLY A 408 -6.61 4.71 -34.08
N SER A 409 -7.01 4.93 -32.82
CA SER A 409 -7.50 6.21 -32.29
C SER A 409 -6.87 6.54 -30.93
N ASP A 410 -6.68 7.83 -30.68
CA ASP A 410 -6.23 8.37 -29.40
C ASP A 410 -7.36 8.44 -28.34
N LEU A 411 -8.62 8.32 -28.76
CA LEU A 411 -9.81 8.40 -27.89
C LEU A 411 -9.91 7.22 -26.92
N GLU A 412 -10.40 7.51 -25.72
CA GLU A 412 -10.70 6.53 -24.69
C GLU A 412 -11.68 5.48 -25.27
N PRO A 413 -11.31 4.19 -25.38
CA PRO A 413 -12.09 3.24 -26.19
C PRO A 413 -13.53 3.05 -25.71
N GLY A 414 -13.78 3.22 -24.41
CA GLY A 414 -15.12 3.13 -23.83
C GLY A 414 -16.02 4.35 -24.11
N LEU A 415 -15.43 5.49 -24.49
CA LEU A 415 -16.13 6.74 -24.80
C LEU A 415 -16.10 7.09 -26.29
N ALA A 416 -15.15 6.55 -27.06
CA ALA A 416 -15.01 6.81 -28.50
C ALA A 416 -16.33 6.66 -29.29
N PRO A 417 -17.22 5.68 -29.03
CA PRO A 417 -18.51 5.60 -29.74
C PRO A 417 -19.44 6.80 -29.56
N ALA A 418 -19.21 7.65 -28.55
CA ALA A 418 -20.00 8.84 -28.28
C ALA A 418 -19.44 10.11 -28.94
N GLU A 419 -18.30 10.05 -29.63
CA GLU A 419 -17.60 11.24 -30.16
C GLU A 419 -18.52 12.20 -30.91
N LYS A 420 -19.28 11.67 -31.88
CA LYS A 420 -20.17 12.47 -32.73
C LYS A 420 -21.17 13.32 -31.94
N ILE A 421 -21.73 12.73 -30.89
CA ILE A 421 -22.76 13.35 -30.03
C ILE A 421 -22.14 14.40 -29.11
N VAL A 422 -20.93 14.17 -28.62
CA VAL A 422 -20.33 15.07 -27.62
C VAL A 422 -19.70 16.29 -28.27
N ASP A 423 -19.21 16.16 -29.52
CA ASP A 423 -18.63 17.26 -30.29
C ASP A 423 -19.62 17.92 -31.26
N ASN A 424 -20.90 17.50 -31.29
CA ASN A 424 -21.88 17.90 -32.30
C ASN A 424 -21.37 17.73 -33.75
N LYS A 425 -20.57 16.70 -34.02
CA LYS A 425 -20.05 16.39 -35.36
C LYS A 425 -21.13 15.65 -36.15
N THR A 426 -21.49 16.17 -37.32
CA THR A 426 -22.59 15.69 -38.17
C THR A 426 -22.32 14.32 -38.80
#